data_AF-A0A7V3J9C5-F1
#
_entry.id   AF-A0A7V3J9C5-F1
#
_cell.length_a   1.000
_cell.length_b   1.000
_cell.length_c   1.000
_cell.angle_alpha   90.00
_cell.angle_beta   90.00
_cell.angle_gamma   90.00
#
_symmetry.space_group_name_H-M   'P 1'
#
loop_
_entity.id
_entity.type
_entity.pdbx_description
1 polymer ?
#
loop_
_entity_poly.entity_id
_entity_poly.type
_entity_poly.pdbx_seq_one_letter_code
_entity_poly.pdbx_strand_id
1 'polypeptide(L)'
;MLNFKLKGSMFTWYYKDIFKKAIAIWRSVFIIIIQEFSLPILFKTLFAPWRRDIAPPTGSIDEIFRTLLENLVSRFVGFCVRFFTILTGCLVLFGAFLLGVLAILIFLVLPFTGIGTVVAFLAYQNEITQNPPLPAPLSEVLPSLNESNVASVLLPYLEYDAKNVYKKSRDYSQFLAQLAQNKRVLFILNHLGLPSETFLTSTNLQIPLAHILIQAAKLCKGERISAPDLFLACFFLDGQIQKFFERMEISKEDILNLCQWETAFYQTLHKPSKLLFPEKIRTTGGVGRLWSAGYTPNLDRFSHDISANIASQNPLHFEAHKEVIEEMETILARSGKHNVILVGEPGTGKRTVALGFASRVTFGDVPPSLAHHRVVEFNIDSLLAGSTSLGETEERLTLSLNEAVRAGNIILLIDNIDHLFEQREARPGAIDLSALLLPYLERSDFQLIGTTTYEGYHKWIESNPNLAGNLEKIEIKEPTPDETLKIIQEVALYLEAKHNILILYPALVKIVSLSEKYLGEKKFPEKAIDLLDEVVSFVVNQKRKQIIAPL
;
A
#
# COMPACT_ATOMS: atom_id res chain seq x y z
N MET A 1 -13.18 -41.68 24.95
CA MET A 1 -11.78 -41.20 24.96
C MET A 1 -11.52 -40.00 24.03
N LEU A 2 -12.04 -39.94 22.80
CA LEU A 2 -11.85 -38.77 21.89
C LEU A 2 -12.36 -37.43 22.46
N ASN A 3 -13.54 -37.41 23.12
CA ASN A 3 -14.13 -36.19 23.69
C ASN A 3 -13.30 -35.56 24.82
N PHE A 4 -12.46 -36.33 25.53
CA PHE A 4 -11.61 -35.81 26.62
C PHE A 4 -10.31 -35.20 26.09
N LYS A 5 -9.68 -35.82 25.07
CA LYS A 5 -8.53 -35.24 24.37
C LYS A 5 -8.90 -33.93 23.63
N LEU A 6 -10.08 -33.90 23.00
CA LEU A 6 -10.61 -32.69 22.33
C LEU A 6 -10.97 -31.55 23.30
N LYS A 7 -11.48 -31.88 24.49
CA LYS A 7 -11.73 -30.87 25.54
C LYS A 7 -10.42 -30.32 26.11
N GLY A 8 -9.44 -31.18 26.40
CA GLY A 8 -8.10 -30.75 26.83
C GLY A 8 -7.41 -29.85 25.81
N SER A 9 -7.50 -30.20 24.52
CA SER A 9 -6.94 -29.40 23.43
C SER A 9 -7.67 -28.06 23.22
N MET A 10 -8.99 -28.02 23.46
CA MET A 10 -9.80 -26.80 23.38
C MET A 10 -9.41 -25.79 24.47
N PHE A 11 -9.27 -26.22 25.74
CA PHE A 11 -8.84 -25.32 26.80
C PHE A 11 -7.40 -24.83 26.58
N THR A 12 -6.50 -25.68 26.09
CA THR A 12 -5.15 -25.23 25.73
C THR A 12 -5.18 -24.20 24.60
N TRP A 13 -5.98 -24.40 23.54
CA TRP A 13 -6.13 -23.41 22.48
C TRP A 13 -6.76 -22.10 22.99
N TYR A 14 -7.78 -22.18 23.83
CA TYR A 14 -8.46 -21.01 24.37
C TYR A 14 -7.51 -20.18 25.25
N TYR A 15 -6.89 -20.80 26.25
CA TYR A 15 -6.02 -20.07 27.19
C TYR A 15 -4.61 -19.78 26.66
N LYS A 16 -4.16 -20.43 25.58
CA LYS A 16 -2.85 -20.16 24.97
C LYS A 16 -2.99 -19.28 23.73
N ASP A 17 -3.76 -19.71 22.73
CA ASP A 17 -3.77 -19.09 21.41
C ASP A 17 -4.73 -17.90 21.35
N ILE A 18 -5.99 -18.07 21.80
CA ILE A 18 -6.93 -16.95 21.84
C ILE A 18 -6.51 -15.93 22.89
N PHE A 19 -6.03 -16.35 24.06
CA PHE A 19 -5.56 -15.43 25.08
C PHE A 19 -4.42 -14.54 24.56
N LYS A 20 -3.47 -15.10 23.81
CA LYS A 20 -2.43 -14.31 23.11
C LYS A 20 -3.04 -13.31 22.13
N LYS A 21 -4.02 -13.73 21.31
CA LYS A 21 -4.72 -12.82 20.39
C LYS A 21 -5.47 -11.71 21.14
N ALA A 22 -6.11 -12.02 22.27
CA ALA A 22 -6.82 -11.06 23.09
C ALA A 22 -5.88 -10.03 23.71
N ILE A 23 -4.73 -10.46 24.25
CA ILE A 23 -3.67 -9.56 24.74
C ILE A 23 -3.14 -8.70 23.59
N ALA A 24 -2.92 -9.28 22.41
CA ALA A 24 -2.47 -8.54 21.24
C ALA A 24 -3.48 -7.44 20.88
N ILE A 25 -4.77 -7.76 20.77
CA ILE A 25 -5.84 -6.77 20.52
C ILE A 25 -5.85 -5.70 21.62
N TRP A 26 -5.71 -6.08 22.88
CA TRP A 26 -5.71 -5.11 23.97
C TRP A 26 -4.53 -4.14 23.87
N ARG A 27 -3.31 -4.65 23.63
CA ARG A 27 -2.13 -3.84 23.34
C ARG A 27 -2.34 -2.95 22.12
N SER A 28 -3.01 -3.46 21.09
CA SER A 28 -3.32 -2.72 19.87
C SER A 28 -4.22 -1.52 20.13
N VAL A 29 -5.28 -1.70 20.93
CA VAL A 29 -6.18 -0.60 21.31
C VAL A 29 -5.42 0.51 22.04
N PHE A 30 -4.49 0.16 22.93
CA PHE A 30 -3.64 1.16 23.60
C PHE A 30 -2.79 1.96 22.62
N ILE A 31 -2.10 1.27 21.71
CA ILE A 31 -1.26 1.93 20.70
C ILE A 31 -2.10 2.88 19.85
N ILE A 32 -3.28 2.45 19.39
CA ILE A 32 -4.20 3.28 18.61
C ILE A 32 -4.59 4.53 19.38
N ILE A 33 -5.02 4.42 20.64
CA ILE A 33 -5.43 5.59 21.43
C ILE A 33 -4.24 6.55 21.63
N ILE A 34 -3.05 6.03 21.96
CA ILE A 34 -1.85 6.86 22.12
C ILE A 34 -1.53 7.64 20.83
N GLN A 35 -1.69 7.00 19.67
CA GLN A 35 -1.41 7.59 18.36
C GLN A 35 -2.48 8.58 17.91
N GLU A 36 -3.76 8.26 18.08
CA GLU A 36 -4.90 9.12 17.74
C GLU A 36 -4.86 10.46 18.48
N PHE A 37 -4.56 10.41 19.78
CA PHE A 37 -4.36 11.62 20.58
C PHE A 37 -2.94 12.18 20.46
N SER A 38 -2.03 11.49 19.78
CA SER A 38 -0.63 11.88 19.58
C SER A 38 0.07 12.30 20.88
N LEU A 39 -0.20 11.57 21.97
CA LEU A 39 0.19 11.97 23.33
C LEU A 39 1.69 12.29 23.47
N PRO A 40 2.63 11.47 22.95
CA PRO A 40 4.06 11.76 23.10
C PRO A 40 4.48 13.09 22.45
N ILE A 41 3.87 13.44 21.33
CA ILE A 41 4.15 14.68 20.60
C ILE A 41 3.58 15.88 21.37
N LEU A 42 2.35 15.76 21.86
CA LEU A 42 1.69 16.82 22.62
C LEU A 42 2.39 17.10 23.95
N PHE A 43 2.89 16.08 24.63
CA PHE A 43 3.71 16.25 25.83
C PHE A 43 5.03 16.99 25.53
N LYS A 44 5.74 16.61 24.46
CA LYS A 44 6.98 17.31 24.04
C LYS A 44 6.72 18.77 23.64
N THR A 45 5.56 19.06 23.07
CA THR A 45 5.20 20.39 22.55
C THR A 45 4.27 21.18 23.47
N LEU A 46 4.12 20.76 24.74
CA LEU A 46 3.11 21.32 25.64
C LEU A 46 3.16 22.85 25.76
N PHE A 47 4.37 23.42 25.87
CA PHE A 47 4.61 24.86 25.97
C PHE A 47 5.05 25.51 24.66
N ALA A 48 5.01 24.78 23.55
CA ALA A 48 5.30 25.36 22.24
C ALA A 48 4.23 26.42 21.90
N PRO A 49 4.57 27.47 21.14
CA PRO A 49 3.57 28.41 20.65
C PRO A 49 2.44 27.68 19.92
N TRP A 50 1.24 28.23 20.01
CA TRP A 50 0.10 27.69 19.25
C TRP A 50 0.46 27.70 17.78
N ARG A 51 0.46 26.51 17.18
CA ARG A 51 0.80 26.30 15.76
C ARG A 51 2.14 26.92 15.34
N ARG A 52 3.08 26.95 16.29
CA ARG A 52 4.46 27.44 16.08
C ARG A 52 4.55 28.86 15.52
N ASP A 53 3.50 29.67 15.73
CA ASP A 53 3.48 31.06 15.30
C ASP A 53 4.32 31.91 16.28
N ILE A 54 5.35 32.55 15.75
CA ILE A 54 6.31 33.35 16.49
C ILE A 54 6.55 34.64 15.71
N ALA A 55 6.15 35.77 16.28
CA ALA A 55 6.51 37.07 15.76
C ALA A 55 7.94 37.42 16.20
N PRO A 56 8.86 37.74 15.27
CA PRO A 56 10.20 38.23 15.63
C PRO A 56 10.10 39.63 16.24
N PRO A 57 10.89 39.95 17.26
CA PRO A 57 10.91 41.31 17.81
C PRO A 57 11.52 42.27 16.79
N THR A 58 10.79 43.30 16.37
CA THR A 58 11.27 44.37 15.49
C THR A 58 10.98 45.73 16.11
N GLY A 59 11.89 46.69 15.91
CA GLY A 59 11.62 48.10 16.16
C GLY A 59 11.65 48.56 17.61
N SER A 60 10.63 49.34 17.98
CA SER A 60 10.57 50.15 19.21
C SER A 60 10.27 49.33 20.47
N ILE A 61 10.50 49.89 21.67
CA ILE A 61 10.24 49.21 22.95
C ILE A 61 8.78 48.74 23.08
N ASP A 62 7.84 49.55 22.59
CA ASP A 62 6.40 49.21 22.61
C ASP A 62 6.08 48.02 21.70
N GLU A 63 6.75 47.94 20.55
CA GLU A 63 6.60 46.86 19.58
C GLU A 63 7.19 45.56 20.13
N ILE A 64 8.36 45.62 20.77
CA ILE A 64 8.96 44.48 21.49
C ILE A 64 8.03 43.96 22.58
N PHE A 65 7.42 44.85 23.37
CA PHE A 65 6.50 44.46 24.44
C PHE A 65 5.23 43.81 23.88
N ARG A 66 4.68 44.35 22.80
CA ARG A 66 3.52 43.78 22.10
C ARG A 66 3.82 42.39 21.54
N THR A 67 4.94 42.24 20.84
CA THR A 67 5.39 40.94 20.31
C THR A 67 5.60 39.91 21.41
N LEU A 68 6.12 40.33 22.57
CA LEU A 68 6.27 39.46 23.74
C LEU A 68 4.92 38.97 24.26
N LEU A 69 3.93 39.88 24.38
CA LEU A 69 2.57 39.52 24.77
C LEU A 69 1.90 38.57 23.77
N GLU A 70 2.00 38.84 22.47
CA GLU A 70 1.44 37.99 21.41
C GLU A 70 2.04 36.57 21.46
N ASN A 71 3.36 36.47 21.62
CA ASN A 71 4.05 35.18 21.78
C ASN A 71 3.65 34.45 23.08
N LEU A 72 3.41 35.18 24.18
CA LEU A 72 2.97 34.60 25.44
C LEU A 72 1.53 34.08 25.35
N VAL A 73 0.63 34.85 24.76
CA VAL A 73 -0.77 34.45 24.50
C VAL A 73 -0.81 33.22 23.59
N SER A 74 -0.03 33.20 22.52
CA SER A 74 0.09 32.04 21.61
C SER A 74 0.51 30.78 22.38
N ARG A 75 1.52 30.86 23.25
CA ARG A 75 1.93 29.71 24.09
C ARG A 75 0.85 29.28 25.07
N PHE A 76 0.11 30.21 25.66
CA PHE A 76 -0.97 29.90 26.60
C PHE A 76 -2.14 29.20 25.92
N VAL A 77 -2.57 29.69 24.75
CA VAL A 77 -3.61 29.03 23.94
C VAL A 77 -3.16 27.61 23.55
N GLY A 78 -1.91 27.47 23.10
CA GLY A 78 -1.34 26.17 22.75
C GLY A 78 -1.30 25.21 23.93
N PHE A 79 -0.89 25.69 25.10
CA PHE A 79 -0.92 24.94 26.34
C PHE A 79 -2.34 24.44 26.66
N CYS A 80 -3.34 25.32 26.65
CA CYS A 80 -4.72 24.96 26.98
C CYS A 80 -5.25 23.86 26.07
N VAL A 81 -5.13 24.02 24.74
CA VAL A 81 -5.62 23.03 23.78
C VAL A 81 -4.91 21.69 24.00
N ARG A 82 -3.57 21.67 24.03
CA ARG A 82 -2.80 20.43 24.21
C ARG A 82 -3.08 19.76 25.54
N PHE A 83 -3.20 20.53 26.62
CA PHE A 83 -3.54 20.02 27.96
C PHE A 83 -4.89 19.29 27.97
N PHE A 84 -5.95 19.90 27.43
CA PHE A 84 -7.26 19.24 27.36
C PHE A 84 -7.26 18.01 26.45
N THR A 85 -6.48 18.04 25.36
CA THR A 85 -6.29 16.87 24.47
C THR A 85 -5.66 15.71 25.22
N ILE A 86 -4.56 16.00 25.92
CA ILE A 86 -3.81 15.03 26.70
C ILE A 86 -4.70 14.45 27.80
N LEU A 87 -5.42 15.31 28.53
CA LEU A 87 -6.34 14.88 29.58
C LEU A 87 -7.41 13.93 29.03
N THR A 88 -8.03 14.30 27.91
CA THR A 88 -9.03 13.46 27.23
C THR A 88 -8.42 12.12 26.80
N GLY A 89 -7.25 12.14 26.14
CA GLY A 89 -6.57 10.92 25.72
C GLY A 89 -6.19 10.00 26.90
N CYS A 90 -5.72 10.57 28.02
CA CYS A 90 -5.43 9.83 29.25
C CYS A 90 -6.70 9.22 29.87
N LEU A 91 -7.83 9.92 29.87
CA LEU A 91 -9.11 9.38 30.33
C LEU A 91 -9.59 8.23 29.45
N VAL A 92 -9.47 8.35 28.13
CA VAL A 92 -9.81 7.28 27.17
C VAL A 92 -8.90 6.07 27.37
N LEU A 93 -7.60 6.27 27.58
CA LEU A 93 -6.66 5.18 27.90
C LEU A 93 -7.02 4.47 29.20
N PHE A 94 -7.37 5.22 30.25
CA PHE A 94 -7.80 4.64 31.52
C PHE A 94 -9.10 3.83 31.37
N GLY A 95 -10.07 4.35 30.60
CA GLY A 95 -11.28 3.61 30.26
C GLY A 95 -10.99 2.30 29.50
N ALA A 96 -10.11 2.35 28.50
CA ALA A 96 -9.68 1.17 27.74
C ALA A 96 -8.91 0.15 28.60
N PHE A 97 -8.16 0.62 29.61
CA PHE A 97 -7.54 -0.24 30.62
C PHE A 97 -8.59 -1.01 31.41
N LEU A 98 -9.55 -0.30 32.02
CA LEU A 98 -10.60 -0.90 32.83
C LEU A 98 -11.45 -1.90 32.04
N LEU A 99 -11.84 -1.53 30.81
CA LEU A 99 -12.61 -2.41 29.92
C LEU A 99 -11.82 -3.66 29.53
N GLY A 100 -10.51 -3.56 29.27
CA GLY A 100 -9.70 -4.72 28.96
C GLY A 100 -9.46 -5.65 30.13
N VAL A 101 -9.27 -5.11 31.34
CA VAL A 101 -9.22 -5.92 32.58
C VAL A 101 -10.52 -6.68 32.77
N LEU A 102 -11.67 -6.00 32.62
CA LEU A 102 -12.98 -6.63 32.69
C LEU A 102 -13.15 -7.71 31.62
N ALA A 103 -12.74 -7.43 30.37
CA ALA A 103 -12.81 -8.41 29.29
C ALA A 103 -11.96 -9.65 29.56
N ILE A 104 -10.76 -9.50 30.15
CA ILE A 104 -9.91 -10.63 30.56
C ILE A 104 -10.56 -11.43 31.69
N LEU A 105 -11.13 -10.78 32.69
CA LEU A 105 -11.84 -11.49 33.77
C LEU A 105 -13.02 -12.30 33.21
N ILE A 106 -13.80 -11.71 32.30
CA ILE A 106 -14.88 -12.42 31.60
C ILE A 106 -14.31 -13.58 30.79
N PHE A 107 -13.23 -13.36 30.03
CA PHE A 107 -12.57 -14.38 29.23
C PHE A 107 -12.12 -15.59 30.07
N LEU A 108 -11.57 -15.37 31.26
CA LEU A 108 -11.14 -16.45 32.16
C LEU A 108 -12.29 -17.31 32.67
N VAL A 109 -13.48 -16.73 32.83
CA VAL A 109 -14.66 -17.43 33.38
C VAL A 109 -15.53 -18.01 32.26
N LEU A 110 -15.48 -17.46 31.04
CA LEU A 110 -16.36 -17.80 29.93
C LEU A 110 -16.39 -19.32 29.62
N PRO A 111 -15.26 -20.04 29.53
CA PRO A 111 -15.26 -21.49 29.28
C PRO A 111 -15.76 -22.35 30.45
N PHE A 112 -16.15 -21.76 31.57
CA PHE A 112 -16.80 -22.47 32.68
C PHE A 112 -18.30 -22.18 32.76
N THR A 113 -18.78 -21.23 31.95
CA THR A 113 -20.21 -21.02 31.76
C THR A 113 -20.76 -22.07 30.78
N GLY A 114 -21.96 -22.60 31.04
CA GLY A 114 -22.58 -23.60 30.17
C GLY A 114 -22.74 -23.12 28.71
N ILE A 115 -22.95 -21.83 28.50
CA ILE A 115 -23.03 -21.21 27.16
C ILE A 115 -21.62 -20.98 26.59
N GLY A 116 -20.70 -20.44 27.38
CA GLY A 116 -19.35 -20.12 26.92
C GLY A 116 -18.51 -21.35 26.59
N THR A 117 -18.72 -22.48 27.27
CA THR A 117 -18.14 -23.77 26.86
C THR A 117 -18.57 -24.18 25.45
N VAL A 118 -19.87 -24.07 25.14
CA VAL A 118 -20.41 -24.42 23.82
C VAL A 118 -19.87 -23.46 22.75
N VAL A 119 -19.88 -22.16 23.02
CA VAL A 119 -19.34 -21.15 22.10
C VAL A 119 -17.84 -21.35 21.85
N ALA A 120 -17.04 -21.54 22.89
CA ALA A 120 -15.60 -21.78 22.76
C ALA A 120 -15.31 -23.09 22.01
N PHE A 121 -16.11 -24.14 22.24
CA PHE A 121 -15.96 -25.40 21.54
C PHE A 121 -16.32 -25.29 20.05
N LEU A 122 -17.39 -24.59 19.70
CA LEU A 122 -17.76 -24.34 18.30
C LEU A 122 -16.72 -23.48 17.59
N ALA A 123 -16.21 -22.43 18.27
CA ALA A 123 -15.15 -21.58 17.75
C ALA A 123 -13.83 -22.37 17.54
N TYR A 124 -13.46 -23.23 18.49
CA TYR A 124 -12.32 -24.13 18.38
C TYR A 124 -12.44 -25.06 17.17
N GLN A 125 -13.62 -25.66 17.00
CA GLN A 125 -13.89 -26.52 15.86
C GLN A 125 -13.79 -25.75 14.55
N ASN A 126 -14.32 -24.53 14.49
CA ASN A 126 -14.25 -23.69 13.29
C ASN A 126 -12.82 -23.23 12.96
N GLU A 127 -12.00 -22.87 13.96
CA GLU A 127 -10.63 -22.45 13.70
C GLU A 127 -9.76 -23.61 13.20
N ILE A 128 -9.90 -24.81 13.78
CA ILE A 128 -9.16 -26.00 13.33
C ILE A 128 -9.61 -26.49 11.95
N THR A 129 -10.89 -26.33 11.61
CA THR A 129 -11.36 -26.72 10.27
C THR A 129 -10.81 -25.79 9.19
N GLN A 130 -10.78 -24.48 9.46
CA GLN A 130 -10.31 -23.44 8.54
C GLN A 130 -8.78 -23.36 8.46
N ASN A 131 -8.09 -23.37 9.61
CA ASN A 131 -6.66 -23.12 9.74
C ASN A 131 -6.00 -24.17 10.66
N PRO A 132 -5.87 -25.43 10.22
CA PRO A 132 -5.15 -26.42 11.02
C PRO A 132 -3.70 -25.97 11.27
N PRO A 133 -3.17 -26.18 12.49
CA PRO A 133 -1.77 -25.88 12.80
C PRO A 133 -0.86 -26.72 11.90
N LEU A 134 0.12 -26.07 11.28
CA LEU A 134 1.07 -26.75 10.38
C LEU A 134 2.07 -27.56 11.22
N PRO A 135 2.30 -28.84 10.91
CA PRO A 135 3.21 -29.68 11.67
C PRO A 135 4.70 -29.40 11.37
N ALA A 136 5.03 -29.02 10.14
CA ALA A 136 6.38 -28.70 9.66
C ALA A 136 6.29 -27.74 8.45
N PRO A 137 7.37 -27.08 8.01
CA PRO A 137 7.38 -26.37 6.73
C PRO A 137 7.26 -27.35 5.56
N LEU A 138 6.63 -26.90 4.47
CA LEU A 138 6.30 -27.72 3.31
C LEU A 138 7.55 -28.32 2.64
N SER A 139 8.67 -27.58 2.66
CA SER A 139 9.98 -28.01 2.13
C SER A 139 10.55 -29.26 2.79
N GLU A 140 10.32 -29.46 4.10
CA GLU A 140 10.78 -30.63 4.84
C GLU A 140 9.91 -31.86 4.57
N VAL A 141 8.64 -31.64 4.21
CA VAL A 141 7.66 -32.71 4.02
C VAL A 141 7.68 -33.27 2.61
N LEU A 142 7.98 -32.44 1.60
CA LEU A 142 8.03 -32.83 0.17
C LEU A 142 8.82 -34.12 -0.13
N PRO A 143 10.02 -34.35 0.44
CA PRO A 143 10.82 -35.56 0.15
C PRO A 143 10.23 -36.86 0.71
N SER A 144 9.33 -36.77 1.70
CA SER A 144 8.75 -37.91 2.40
C SER A 144 7.41 -38.39 1.81
N LEU A 145 6.93 -37.72 0.76
CA LEU A 145 5.63 -38.00 0.15
C LEU A 145 5.67 -39.24 -0.74
N ASN A 146 4.85 -40.23 -0.38
CA ASN A 146 4.51 -41.39 -1.22
C ASN A 146 3.02 -41.36 -1.57
N GLU A 147 2.61 -41.95 -2.70
CA GLU A 147 1.21 -41.96 -3.17
C GLU A 147 0.20 -42.40 -2.09
N SER A 148 0.59 -43.31 -1.19
CA SER A 148 -0.25 -43.80 -0.10
C SER A 148 -0.47 -42.79 1.05
N ASN A 149 0.45 -41.85 1.26
CA ASN A 149 0.49 -40.97 2.42
C ASN A 149 0.19 -39.50 2.07
N VAL A 150 0.13 -39.16 0.79
CA VAL A 150 -0.03 -37.78 0.30
C VAL A 150 -1.28 -37.12 0.87
N ALA A 151 -2.43 -37.80 0.86
CA ALA A 151 -3.68 -37.22 1.31
C ALA A 151 -3.68 -36.92 2.82
N SER A 152 -3.10 -37.79 3.65
CA SER A 152 -3.05 -37.58 5.11
C SER A 152 -2.05 -36.50 5.50
N VAL A 153 -0.95 -36.40 4.76
CA VAL A 153 0.16 -35.47 5.04
C VAL A 153 -0.13 -34.07 4.52
N LEU A 154 -0.71 -33.92 3.32
CA LEU A 154 -0.95 -32.60 2.69
C LEU A 154 -2.30 -31.96 3.04
N LEU A 155 -3.27 -32.70 3.59
CA LEU A 155 -4.57 -32.12 3.98
C LEU A 155 -4.48 -30.90 4.93
N PRO A 156 -3.55 -30.86 5.90
CA PRO A 156 -3.35 -29.70 6.77
C PRO A 156 -2.75 -28.48 6.06
N TYR A 157 -2.07 -28.68 4.92
CA TYR A 157 -1.43 -27.62 4.15
C TYR A 157 -2.36 -26.97 3.14
N LEU A 158 -3.51 -27.57 2.84
CA LEU A 158 -4.51 -26.97 1.96
C LEU A 158 -5.24 -25.83 2.69
N GLU A 159 -5.35 -24.68 2.02
CA GLU A 159 -6.27 -23.62 2.42
C GLU A 159 -7.71 -24.13 2.47
N TYR A 160 -8.58 -23.46 3.23
CA TYR A 160 -9.96 -23.88 3.43
C TYR A 160 -10.71 -24.14 2.12
N ASP A 161 -10.55 -23.24 1.15
CA ASP A 161 -11.19 -23.32 -0.16
C ASP A 161 -10.67 -24.51 -0.97
N ALA A 162 -9.35 -24.69 -1.01
CA ALA A 162 -8.68 -25.82 -1.68
C ALA A 162 -9.07 -27.18 -1.05
N LYS A 163 -9.13 -27.23 0.28
CA LYS A 163 -9.52 -28.40 1.07
C LYS A 163 -10.98 -28.79 0.82
N ASN A 164 -11.87 -27.82 0.66
CA ASN A 164 -13.27 -28.06 0.33
C ASN A 164 -13.43 -28.66 -1.07
N VAL A 165 -12.67 -28.14 -2.05
CA VAL A 165 -12.64 -28.70 -3.41
C VAL A 165 -12.15 -30.15 -3.36
N TYR A 166 -11.05 -30.42 -2.65
CA TYR A 166 -10.50 -31.78 -2.54
C TYR A 166 -11.47 -32.76 -1.85
N LYS A 167 -12.02 -32.41 -0.68
CA LYS A 167 -12.90 -33.31 0.10
C LYS A 167 -14.22 -33.66 -0.58
N LYS A 168 -14.76 -32.77 -1.40
CA LYS A 168 -16.02 -33.00 -2.13
C LYS A 168 -15.83 -33.87 -3.37
N SER A 169 -14.59 -34.13 -3.76
CA SER A 169 -14.26 -34.76 -5.03
C SER A 169 -13.79 -36.19 -4.81
N ARG A 170 -14.42 -37.14 -5.50
CA ARG A 170 -13.99 -38.55 -5.51
C ARG A 170 -13.15 -38.87 -6.73
N ASP A 171 -13.53 -38.28 -7.86
CA ASP A 171 -12.91 -38.49 -9.16
C ASP A 171 -12.34 -37.19 -9.73
N TYR A 172 -11.46 -37.32 -10.72
CA TYR A 172 -10.84 -36.17 -11.39
C TYR A 172 -11.86 -35.23 -12.04
N SER A 173 -12.91 -35.74 -12.70
CA SER A 173 -13.91 -34.86 -13.33
C SER A 173 -14.75 -34.09 -12.30
N GLN A 174 -15.07 -34.73 -11.16
CA GLN A 174 -15.73 -34.06 -10.05
C GLN A 174 -14.82 -33.00 -9.42
N PHE A 175 -13.52 -33.30 -9.32
CA PHE A 175 -12.52 -32.36 -8.84
C PHE A 175 -12.42 -31.12 -9.72
N LEU A 176 -12.33 -31.29 -11.04
CA LEU A 176 -12.33 -30.16 -11.97
C LEU A 176 -13.63 -29.36 -11.90
N ALA A 177 -14.78 -30.02 -11.79
CA ALA A 177 -16.07 -29.34 -11.65
C ALA A 177 -16.14 -28.49 -10.38
N GLN A 178 -15.68 -29.02 -9.25
CA GLN A 178 -15.61 -28.26 -7.98
C GLN A 178 -14.57 -27.14 -8.03
N LEU A 179 -13.44 -27.38 -8.70
CA LEU A 179 -12.37 -26.40 -8.86
C LEU A 179 -12.83 -25.22 -9.73
N ALA A 180 -13.53 -25.48 -10.84
CA ALA A 180 -14.06 -24.45 -11.73
C ALA A 180 -15.15 -23.57 -11.08
N GLN A 181 -15.84 -24.08 -10.06
CA GLN A 181 -16.84 -23.33 -9.29
C GLN A 181 -16.22 -22.51 -8.15
N ASN A 182 -14.94 -22.71 -7.82
CA ASN A 182 -14.28 -21.96 -6.79
C ASN A 182 -14.11 -20.49 -7.20
N LYS A 183 -14.43 -19.53 -6.32
CA LYS A 183 -14.38 -18.09 -6.64
C LYS A 183 -13.01 -17.63 -7.15
N ARG A 184 -11.92 -18.17 -6.60
CA ARG A 184 -10.54 -17.83 -6.97
C ARG A 184 -10.17 -18.36 -8.35
N VAL A 185 -10.58 -19.58 -8.67
CA VAL A 185 -10.35 -20.17 -10.00
C VAL A 185 -11.30 -19.57 -11.04
N LEU A 186 -12.52 -19.20 -10.64
CA LEU A 186 -13.47 -18.50 -11.50
C LEU A 186 -12.96 -17.11 -11.90
N PHE A 187 -12.25 -16.41 -11.00
CA PHE A 187 -11.50 -15.20 -11.36
C PHE A 187 -10.51 -15.49 -12.51
N ILE A 188 -9.68 -16.53 -12.38
CA ILE A 188 -8.71 -16.93 -13.41
C ILE A 188 -9.42 -17.26 -14.74
N LEU A 189 -10.45 -18.11 -14.71
CA LEU A 189 -11.18 -18.54 -15.90
C LEU A 189 -11.86 -17.37 -16.62
N ASN A 190 -12.49 -16.46 -15.87
CA ASN A 190 -13.13 -15.27 -16.44
C ASN A 190 -12.11 -14.37 -17.14
N HIS A 191 -10.94 -14.13 -16.55
CA HIS A 191 -9.89 -13.31 -17.16
C HIS A 191 -9.21 -14.00 -18.36
N LEU A 192 -9.30 -15.32 -18.49
CA LEU A 192 -8.90 -16.04 -19.70
C LEU A 192 -9.98 -16.02 -20.80
N GLY A 193 -11.19 -15.54 -20.49
CA GLY A 193 -12.34 -15.58 -21.41
C GLY A 193 -12.96 -16.96 -21.54
N LEU A 194 -12.76 -17.83 -20.54
CA LEU A 194 -13.20 -19.22 -20.56
C LEU A 194 -14.38 -19.45 -19.63
N PRO A 195 -15.59 -19.75 -20.15
CA PRO A 195 -16.69 -20.17 -19.29
C PRO A 195 -16.39 -21.55 -18.70
N SER A 196 -16.81 -21.76 -17.45
CA SER A 196 -16.55 -23.00 -16.70
C SER A 196 -16.98 -24.27 -17.42
N GLU A 197 -18.02 -24.21 -18.26
CA GLU A 197 -18.55 -25.35 -19.01
C GLU A 197 -17.59 -25.84 -20.11
N THR A 198 -16.88 -24.91 -20.77
CA THR A 198 -15.91 -25.23 -21.83
C THR A 198 -14.66 -25.88 -21.24
N PHE A 199 -14.26 -25.45 -20.04
CA PHE A 199 -13.14 -26.05 -19.33
C PHE A 199 -13.41 -27.53 -18.99
N LEU A 200 -14.63 -27.86 -18.54
CA LEU A 200 -15.01 -29.22 -18.13
C LEU A 200 -15.14 -30.22 -19.29
N THR A 201 -15.45 -29.74 -20.50
CA THR A 201 -15.59 -30.59 -21.69
C THR A 201 -14.25 -30.97 -22.32
N SER A 202 -13.15 -30.31 -21.92
CA SER A 202 -11.82 -30.51 -22.48
C SER A 202 -11.06 -31.73 -21.91
N THR A 203 -11.60 -32.39 -20.87
CA THR A 203 -10.85 -33.41 -20.10
C THR A 203 -11.41 -34.82 -20.26
N ASN A 204 -10.57 -35.74 -20.78
CA ASN A 204 -10.87 -37.18 -20.88
C ASN A 204 -9.92 -38.07 -20.07
N LEU A 205 -8.91 -37.50 -19.40
CA LEU A 205 -7.93 -38.25 -18.60
C LEU A 205 -8.39 -38.41 -17.15
N GLN A 206 -8.18 -39.60 -16.58
CA GLN A 206 -8.32 -39.83 -15.14
C GLN A 206 -6.95 -39.74 -14.48
N ILE A 207 -6.64 -38.59 -13.89
CA ILE A 207 -5.39 -38.39 -13.14
C ILE A 207 -5.69 -38.65 -11.65
N PRO A 208 -4.88 -39.47 -10.95
CA PRO A 208 -5.05 -39.67 -9.51
C PRO A 208 -4.90 -38.35 -8.75
N LEU A 209 -5.84 -38.06 -7.85
CA LEU A 209 -5.86 -36.80 -7.08
C LEU A 209 -4.58 -36.61 -6.23
N ALA A 210 -3.93 -37.70 -5.82
CA ALA A 210 -2.66 -37.65 -5.11
C ALA A 210 -1.56 -36.96 -5.92
N HIS A 211 -1.47 -37.24 -7.23
CA HIS A 211 -0.46 -36.61 -8.10
C HIS A 211 -0.67 -35.09 -8.22
N ILE A 212 -1.92 -34.64 -8.25
CA ILE A 212 -2.27 -33.22 -8.31
C ILE A 212 -1.82 -32.52 -7.03
N LEU A 213 -2.06 -33.13 -5.86
CA LEU A 213 -1.61 -32.56 -4.59
C LEU A 213 -0.09 -32.47 -4.49
N ILE A 214 0.63 -33.51 -4.93
CA ILE A 214 2.10 -33.50 -4.94
C ILE A 214 2.61 -32.37 -5.85
N GLN A 215 2.02 -32.23 -7.03
CA GLN A 215 2.44 -31.21 -7.98
C GLN A 215 2.10 -29.80 -7.48
N ALA A 216 0.92 -29.59 -6.89
CA ALA A 216 0.55 -28.33 -6.27
C ALA A 216 1.48 -27.97 -5.11
N ALA A 217 1.85 -28.95 -4.29
CA ALA A 217 2.81 -28.77 -3.20
C ALA A 217 4.20 -28.34 -3.72
N LYS A 218 4.64 -28.86 -4.87
CA LYS A 218 5.92 -28.46 -5.49
C LYS A 218 5.87 -27.05 -6.09
N LEU A 219 4.72 -26.63 -6.62
CA LEU A 219 4.53 -25.33 -7.26
C LEU A 219 4.23 -24.21 -6.26
N CYS A 220 3.71 -24.56 -5.08
CA CYS A 220 3.35 -23.62 -4.05
C CYS A 220 4.59 -22.86 -3.54
N LYS A 221 4.53 -21.53 -3.63
CA LYS A 221 5.57 -20.63 -3.07
C LYS A 221 5.27 -20.20 -1.63
N GLY A 222 4.07 -20.49 -1.12
CA GLY A 222 3.61 -20.11 0.21
C GLY A 222 3.68 -21.25 1.24
N GLU A 223 3.25 -20.97 2.46
CA GLU A 223 3.16 -21.99 3.53
C GLU A 223 1.99 -22.96 3.32
N ARG A 224 0.98 -22.54 2.55
CA ARG A 224 -0.25 -23.30 2.30
C ARG A 224 -0.61 -23.33 0.83
N ILE A 225 -1.12 -24.48 0.40
CA ILE A 225 -1.53 -24.75 -0.97
C ILE A 225 -2.90 -24.12 -1.21
N SER A 226 -2.95 -23.22 -2.17
CA SER A 226 -4.14 -22.46 -2.54
C SER A 226 -4.93 -23.13 -3.68
N ALA A 227 -6.15 -22.65 -3.95
CA ALA A 227 -6.94 -23.15 -5.08
C ALA A 227 -6.29 -22.87 -6.46
N PRO A 228 -5.65 -21.71 -6.71
CA PRO A 228 -4.82 -21.48 -7.90
C PRO A 228 -3.67 -22.48 -8.05
N ASP A 229 -3.00 -22.87 -6.96
CA ASP A 229 -1.91 -23.86 -7.02
C ASP A 229 -2.42 -25.24 -7.49
N LEU A 230 -3.62 -25.62 -7.05
CA LEU A 230 -4.31 -26.82 -7.53
C LEU A 230 -4.66 -26.72 -9.02
N PHE A 231 -5.11 -25.54 -9.47
CA PHE A 231 -5.39 -25.29 -10.88
C PHE A 231 -4.13 -25.38 -11.74
N LEU A 232 -3.02 -24.78 -11.31
CA LEU A 232 -1.71 -24.92 -11.97
C LEU A 232 -1.25 -26.37 -12.01
N ALA A 233 -1.42 -27.12 -10.93
CA ALA A 233 -1.09 -28.54 -10.92
C ALA A 233 -1.90 -29.35 -11.95
N CYS A 234 -3.20 -29.08 -12.07
CA CYS A 234 -4.03 -29.69 -13.12
C CYS A 234 -3.54 -29.34 -14.52
N PHE A 235 -3.18 -28.08 -14.76
CA PHE A 235 -2.64 -27.62 -16.04
C PHE A 235 -1.32 -28.34 -16.41
N PHE A 236 -0.39 -28.50 -15.47
CA PHE A 236 0.89 -29.15 -15.76
C PHE A 236 0.79 -30.66 -15.94
N LEU A 237 -0.19 -31.32 -15.30
CA LEU A 237 -0.36 -32.76 -15.37
C LEU A 237 -1.23 -33.21 -16.56
N ASP A 238 -2.24 -32.44 -16.95
CA ASP A 238 -3.13 -32.81 -18.06
C ASP A 238 -2.63 -32.23 -19.39
N GLY A 239 -2.06 -33.11 -20.23
CA GLY A 239 -1.60 -32.75 -21.57
C GLY A 239 -2.72 -32.33 -22.53
N GLN A 240 -3.99 -32.69 -22.29
CA GLN A 240 -5.12 -32.21 -23.08
C GLN A 240 -5.45 -30.76 -22.74
N ILE A 241 -5.42 -30.42 -21.46
CA ILE A 241 -5.59 -29.04 -21.00
C ILE A 241 -4.47 -28.16 -21.60
N GLN A 242 -3.22 -28.62 -21.60
CA GLN A 242 -2.13 -27.88 -22.25
C GLN A 242 -2.41 -27.62 -23.74
N LYS A 243 -2.77 -28.67 -24.49
CA LYS A 243 -3.12 -28.54 -25.92
C LYS A 243 -4.33 -27.65 -26.14
N PHE A 244 -5.29 -27.63 -25.22
CA PHE A 244 -6.46 -26.77 -25.28
C PHE A 244 -6.06 -25.30 -25.15
N PHE A 245 -5.23 -24.95 -24.16
CA PHE A 245 -4.71 -23.60 -23.99
C PHE A 245 -3.78 -23.17 -25.12
N GLU A 246 -2.93 -24.07 -25.64
CA GLU A 246 -2.08 -23.82 -26.80
C GLU A 246 -2.91 -23.48 -28.06
N ARG A 247 -4.06 -24.14 -28.26
CA ARG A 247 -4.99 -23.80 -29.37
C ARG A 247 -5.64 -22.43 -29.23
N MET A 248 -5.71 -21.90 -28.02
CA MET A 248 -6.23 -20.57 -27.73
C MET A 248 -5.14 -19.49 -27.70
N GLU A 249 -3.91 -19.84 -28.13
CA GLU A 249 -2.74 -18.95 -28.10
C GLU A 249 -2.39 -18.43 -26.70
N ILE A 250 -2.76 -19.17 -25.65
CA ILE A 250 -2.42 -18.85 -24.26
C ILE A 250 -1.16 -19.62 -23.87
N SER A 251 -0.10 -18.91 -23.48
CA SER A 251 1.17 -19.52 -23.09
C SER A 251 1.12 -20.10 -21.67
N LYS A 252 2.09 -20.97 -21.35
CA LYS A 252 2.27 -21.51 -19.99
C LYS A 252 2.62 -20.40 -18.97
N GLU A 253 3.34 -19.38 -19.43
CA GLU A 253 3.76 -18.23 -18.61
C GLU A 253 2.58 -17.33 -18.27
N ASP A 254 1.65 -17.12 -19.22
CA ASP A 254 0.43 -16.34 -19.01
C ASP A 254 -0.43 -16.90 -17.87
N ILE A 255 -0.59 -18.22 -17.82
CA ILE A 255 -1.38 -18.89 -16.79
C ILE A 255 -0.69 -18.76 -15.41
N LEU A 256 0.64 -18.89 -15.39
CA LEU A 256 1.43 -18.71 -14.17
C LEU A 256 1.31 -17.27 -13.65
N ASN A 257 1.45 -16.29 -14.53
CA ASN A 257 1.34 -14.87 -14.20
C ASN A 257 -0.08 -14.51 -13.72
N LEU A 258 -1.12 -15.06 -14.34
CA LEU A 258 -2.50 -14.86 -13.93
C LEU A 258 -2.80 -15.47 -12.56
N CYS A 259 -2.28 -16.66 -12.25
CA CYS A 259 -2.41 -17.26 -10.92
C CYS A 259 -1.69 -16.43 -9.85
N GLN A 260 -0.53 -15.85 -10.19
CA GLN A 260 0.19 -14.92 -9.31
C GLN A 260 -0.60 -13.63 -9.08
N TRP A 261 -1.19 -13.07 -10.14
CA TRP A 261 -2.05 -11.88 -10.05
C TRP A 261 -3.25 -12.12 -9.14
N GLU A 262 -3.97 -13.23 -9.31
CA GLU A 262 -5.09 -13.59 -8.44
C GLU A 262 -4.64 -13.73 -6.98
N THR A 263 -3.49 -14.37 -6.74
CA THR A 263 -2.97 -14.58 -5.39
C THR A 263 -2.59 -13.27 -4.72
N ALA A 264 -1.92 -12.37 -5.44
CA ALA A 264 -1.56 -11.03 -4.97
C ALA A 264 -2.82 -10.20 -4.64
N PHE A 265 -3.83 -10.27 -5.51
CA PHE A 265 -5.12 -9.60 -5.30
C PHE A 265 -5.85 -10.14 -4.07
N TYR A 266 -5.92 -11.47 -3.91
CA TYR A 266 -6.55 -12.12 -2.76
C TYR A 266 -5.86 -11.72 -1.45
N GLN A 267 -4.52 -11.73 -1.42
CA GLN A 267 -3.76 -11.31 -0.25
C GLN A 267 -4.03 -9.84 0.10
N THR A 268 -4.21 -8.98 -0.89
CA THR A 268 -4.55 -7.56 -0.68
C THR A 268 -5.93 -7.38 -0.08
N LEU A 269 -6.94 -8.13 -0.54
CA LEU A 269 -8.30 -8.10 0.01
C LEU A 269 -8.40 -8.71 1.42
N HIS A 270 -7.63 -9.77 1.70
CA HIS A 270 -7.72 -10.55 2.93
C HIS A 270 -6.59 -10.30 3.93
N LYS A 271 -5.91 -9.14 3.86
CA LYS A 271 -4.92 -8.74 4.88
C LYS A 271 -5.57 -8.86 6.27
N PRO A 272 -4.97 -9.61 7.21
CA PRO A 272 -5.59 -9.86 8.50
C PRO A 272 -5.77 -8.53 9.26
N SER A 273 -6.75 -8.48 10.16
CA SER A 273 -7.04 -7.25 10.90
C SER A 273 -5.79 -6.76 11.62
N LYS A 274 -5.44 -5.49 11.41
CA LYS A 274 -4.24 -4.86 12.00
C LYS A 274 -4.26 -4.90 13.53
N LEU A 275 -5.46 -4.97 14.12
CA LEU A 275 -5.67 -5.13 15.56
C LEU A 275 -5.02 -6.38 16.16
N LEU A 276 -4.82 -7.45 15.38
CA LEU A 276 -4.14 -8.66 15.86
C LEU A 276 -2.62 -8.51 15.88
N PHE A 277 -2.07 -7.50 15.20
CA PHE A 277 -0.63 -7.29 15.03
C PHE A 277 -0.25 -5.90 15.55
N PRO A 278 0.07 -5.77 16.85
CA PRO A 278 0.45 -4.49 17.46
C PRO A 278 1.57 -3.76 16.70
N GLU A 279 2.50 -4.52 16.12
CA GLU A 279 3.64 -4.02 15.34
C GLU A 279 3.23 -3.43 13.99
N LYS A 280 2.09 -3.87 13.43
CA LYS A 280 1.54 -3.39 12.16
C LYS A 280 0.51 -2.28 12.35
N ILE A 281 0.38 -1.76 13.58
CA ILE A 281 -0.49 -0.62 13.85
C ILE A 281 0.20 0.65 13.36
N ARG A 282 -0.26 0.98 12.18
CA ARG A 282 -0.07 2.21 11.45
C ARG A 282 -0.10 3.45 12.33
N THR A 283 0.98 4.21 12.27
CA THR A 283 1.13 5.53 12.91
C THR A 283 0.39 6.61 12.12
N THR A 284 -0.93 6.49 11.97
CA THR A 284 -1.74 7.57 11.41
C THR A 284 -2.01 8.57 12.52
N GLY A 285 -1.42 9.77 12.43
CA GLY A 285 -1.58 10.77 13.49
C GLY A 285 -2.99 11.36 13.46
N GLY A 286 -3.72 11.23 14.57
CA GLY A 286 -5.09 11.74 14.74
C GLY A 286 -5.16 13.21 15.15
N VAL A 287 -6.24 13.59 15.86
CA VAL A 287 -6.59 14.97 16.23
C VAL A 287 -5.43 15.75 16.88
N GLY A 288 -4.65 15.10 17.74
CA GLY A 288 -3.52 15.73 18.43
C GLY A 288 -2.42 16.23 17.48
N ARG A 289 -2.26 15.61 16.31
CA ARG A 289 -1.23 15.98 15.33
C ARG A 289 -1.51 17.32 14.68
N LEU A 290 -2.75 17.58 14.26
CA LEU A 290 -3.16 18.85 13.66
C LEU A 290 -2.86 20.04 14.58
N TRP A 291 -2.85 19.81 15.89
CA TRP A 291 -2.60 20.84 16.91
C TRP A 291 -1.11 21.02 17.24
N SER A 292 -0.25 20.10 16.78
CA SER A 292 1.20 20.17 16.93
C SER A 292 1.93 20.83 15.75
N ALA A 293 1.28 20.85 14.58
CA ALA A 293 1.80 21.42 13.34
C ALA A 293 1.50 22.92 13.21
N GLY A 294 2.30 23.61 12.39
CA GLY A 294 2.10 25.02 12.05
C GLY A 294 1.06 25.26 10.97
N TYR A 295 0.52 26.48 10.91
CA TYR A 295 -0.36 26.91 9.82
C TYR A 295 0.45 27.14 8.53
N THR A 296 -0.16 26.78 7.40
CA THR A 296 0.47 26.88 6.08
C THR A 296 -0.42 27.58 5.04
N PRO A 297 -0.99 28.77 5.34
CA PRO A 297 -1.99 29.40 4.48
C PRO A 297 -1.46 29.78 3.10
N ASN A 298 -0.20 30.19 2.97
CA ASN A 298 0.38 30.54 1.68
C ASN A 298 0.79 29.28 0.92
N LEU A 299 1.40 28.31 1.60
CA LEU A 299 1.72 27.03 0.99
C LEU A 299 0.45 26.34 0.47
N ASP A 300 -0.62 26.26 1.25
CA ASP A 300 -1.88 25.60 0.86
C ASP A 300 -2.58 26.27 -0.33
N ARG A 301 -2.31 27.56 -0.61
CA ARG A 301 -2.83 28.25 -1.81
C ARG A 301 -2.16 27.80 -3.10
N PHE A 302 -0.87 27.46 -3.02
CA PHE A 302 -0.05 27.09 -4.19
C PHE A 302 0.30 25.60 -4.20
N SER A 303 -0.36 24.80 -3.37
CA SER A 303 -0.07 23.37 -3.26
C SER A 303 -1.33 22.53 -3.13
N HIS A 304 -1.17 21.24 -3.35
CA HIS A 304 -2.20 20.24 -3.20
C HIS A 304 -1.81 19.26 -2.09
N ASP A 305 -2.71 19.05 -1.12
CA ASP A 305 -2.50 18.09 -0.05
C ASP A 305 -2.75 16.66 -0.55
N ILE A 306 -1.66 15.97 -0.90
CA ILE A 306 -1.71 14.57 -1.32
C ILE A 306 -2.22 13.69 -0.19
N SER A 307 -1.81 13.97 1.04
CA SER A 307 -2.14 13.14 2.20
C SER A 307 -3.65 13.17 2.48
N ALA A 308 -4.26 14.34 2.39
CA ALA A 308 -5.71 14.50 2.52
C ALA A 308 -6.48 13.78 1.41
N ASN A 309 -5.99 13.85 0.16
CA ASN A 309 -6.63 13.18 -0.97
C ASN A 309 -6.57 11.65 -0.83
N ILE A 310 -5.40 11.09 -0.47
CA ILE A 310 -5.22 9.65 -0.25
C ILE A 310 -6.04 9.14 0.95
N ALA A 311 -6.25 9.96 1.98
CA ALA A 311 -7.13 9.57 3.09
C ALA A 311 -8.60 9.43 2.63
N SER A 312 -9.01 10.18 1.62
CA SER A 312 -10.39 10.20 1.10
C SER A 312 -10.66 9.18 -0.01
N GLN A 313 -9.63 8.84 -0.79
CA GLN A 313 -9.71 7.91 -1.92
C GLN A 313 -8.93 6.63 -1.59
N ASN A 314 -9.51 5.45 -1.85
CA ASN A 314 -8.76 4.20 -1.72
C ASN A 314 -7.56 4.27 -2.69
N PRO A 315 -6.31 4.36 -2.21
CA PRO A 315 -5.18 4.52 -3.12
C PRO A 315 -5.08 3.30 -4.02
N LEU A 316 -4.69 3.54 -5.27
CA LEU A 316 -4.09 2.49 -6.08
C LEU A 316 -2.85 1.99 -5.34
N HIS A 317 -2.92 0.75 -4.87
CA HIS A 317 -1.77 0.09 -4.25
C HIS A 317 -0.84 -0.34 -5.37
N PHE A 318 0.08 0.54 -5.75
CA PHE A 318 1.13 0.17 -6.67
C PHE A 318 2.15 -0.69 -5.91
N GLU A 319 2.08 -2.02 -6.04
CA GLU A 319 3.20 -2.87 -5.60
C GLU A 319 4.42 -2.67 -6.49
N ALA A 320 4.20 -2.15 -7.70
CA ALA A 320 5.24 -1.64 -8.56
C ALA A 320 6.02 -0.50 -7.90
N HIS A 321 7.35 -0.54 -8.07
CA HIS A 321 8.31 0.38 -7.47
C HIS A 321 8.47 0.30 -5.94
N LYS A 322 8.04 -0.80 -5.31
CA LYS A 322 8.24 -1.01 -3.86
C LYS A 322 9.68 -0.78 -3.41
N GLU A 323 10.67 -1.30 -4.15
CA GLU A 323 12.10 -1.15 -3.83
C GLU A 323 12.52 0.33 -3.84
N VAL A 324 12.08 1.09 -4.85
CA VAL A 324 12.36 2.53 -4.99
C VAL A 324 11.71 3.33 -3.85
N ILE A 325 10.48 2.96 -3.45
CA ILE A 325 9.79 3.59 -2.33
C ILE A 325 10.53 3.30 -1.01
N GLU A 326 10.99 2.07 -0.79
CA GLU A 326 11.77 1.68 0.40
C GLU A 326 13.13 2.38 0.46
N GLU A 327 13.80 2.57 -0.68
CA GLU A 327 15.01 3.37 -0.78
C GLU A 327 14.75 4.84 -0.42
N MET A 328 13.70 5.44 -0.99
CA MET A 328 13.29 6.81 -0.69
C MET A 328 12.93 7.00 0.79
N GLU A 329 12.23 6.05 1.41
CA GLU A 329 11.96 6.03 2.85
C GLU A 329 13.25 6.01 3.68
N THR A 330 14.21 5.18 3.27
CA THR A 330 15.49 5.04 3.97
C THR A 330 16.28 6.34 3.94
N ILE A 331 16.20 7.10 2.85
CA ILE A 331 16.87 8.39 2.70
C ILE A 331 16.16 9.47 3.51
N LEU A 332 14.85 9.62 3.32
CA LEU A 332 14.06 10.66 4.02
C LEU A 332 14.09 10.48 5.54
N ALA A 333 14.23 9.24 6.03
CA ALA A 333 14.27 8.94 7.46
C ALA A 333 15.57 9.36 8.17
N ARG A 334 16.62 9.76 7.44
CA ARG A 334 17.92 10.16 8.00
C ARG A 334 17.81 11.51 8.70
N SER A 335 18.61 11.74 9.75
CA SER A 335 18.65 13.03 10.47
C SER A 335 19.51 14.12 9.79
N GLY A 336 20.20 13.78 8.69
CA GLY A 336 21.11 14.65 7.94
C GLY A 336 20.57 15.00 6.56
N LYS A 337 21.33 14.74 5.50
CA LYS A 337 20.85 14.86 4.11
C LYS A 337 19.72 13.87 3.88
N HIS A 338 18.51 14.39 3.76
CA HIS A 338 17.28 13.60 3.62
C HIS A 338 16.41 14.08 2.45
N ASN A 339 16.89 15.00 1.61
CA ASN A 339 16.18 15.38 0.39
C ASN A 339 16.44 14.38 -0.72
N VAL A 340 15.39 14.03 -1.45
CA VAL A 340 15.43 13.04 -2.53
C VAL A 340 15.15 13.69 -3.86
N ILE A 341 15.85 13.25 -4.89
CA ILE A 341 15.49 13.56 -6.27
C ILE A 341 15.31 12.31 -7.11
N LEU A 342 14.11 12.16 -7.65
CA LEU A 342 13.71 11.08 -8.55
C LEU A 342 14.07 11.46 -9.98
N VAL A 343 15.04 10.74 -10.56
CA VAL A 343 15.55 11.00 -11.92
C VAL A 343 15.13 9.85 -12.83
N GLY A 344 14.48 10.17 -13.95
CA GLY A 344 14.04 9.18 -14.92
C GLY A 344 13.41 9.81 -16.15
N GLU A 345 13.21 9.05 -17.21
CA GLU A 345 12.53 9.53 -18.41
C GLU A 345 11.07 9.95 -18.12
N PRO A 346 10.46 10.83 -18.93
CA PRO A 346 9.02 11.07 -18.89
C PRO A 346 8.25 9.75 -19.07
N GLY A 347 7.21 9.55 -18.27
CA GLY A 347 6.36 8.35 -18.37
C GLY A 347 6.78 7.12 -17.57
N THR A 348 7.94 7.14 -16.88
CA THR A 348 8.41 5.99 -16.07
C THR A 348 7.74 5.85 -14.69
N GLY A 349 6.81 6.73 -14.34
CA GLY A 349 6.08 6.66 -13.07
C GLY A 349 6.72 7.39 -11.89
N LYS A 350 7.58 8.40 -12.12
CA LYS A 350 8.21 9.20 -11.04
C LYS A 350 7.20 9.75 -10.02
N ARG A 351 6.11 10.34 -10.52
CA ARG A 351 5.01 10.85 -9.68
C ARG A 351 4.28 9.71 -8.96
N THR A 352 4.10 8.57 -9.60
CA THR A 352 3.50 7.37 -9.00
C THR A 352 4.30 6.88 -7.79
N VAL A 353 5.64 6.88 -7.87
CA VAL A 353 6.52 6.55 -6.74
C VAL A 353 6.31 7.52 -5.57
N ALA A 354 6.28 8.84 -5.84
CA ALA A 354 6.03 9.85 -4.82
C ALA A 354 4.64 9.71 -4.17
N LEU A 355 3.60 9.41 -4.96
CA LEU A 355 2.25 9.14 -4.47
C LEU A 355 2.19 7.84 -3.65
N GLY A 356 2.90 6.79 -4.07
CA GLY A 356 3.01 5.52 -3.34
C GLY A 356 3.64 5.73 -1.97
N PHE A 357 4.70 6.53 -1.90
CA PHE A 357 5.29 6.96 -0.63
C PHE A 357 4.33 7.80 0.21
N ALA A 358 3.66 8.80 -0.38
CA ALA A 358 2.68 9.61 0.33
C ALA A 358 1.54 8.75 0.90
N SER A 359 1.15 7.69 0.20
CA SER A 359 0.20 6.70 0.69
C SER A 359 0.75 5.99 1.91
N ARG A 360 1.98 5.47 1.84
CA ARG A 360 2.62 4.81 2.99
C ARG A 360 2.77 5.74 4.19
N VAL A 361 3.15 7.00 3.99
CA VAL A 361 3.20 8.02 5.05
C VAL A 361 1.82 8.29 5.64
N THR A 362 0.81 8.50 4.79
CA THR A 362 -0.59 8.77 5.21
C THR A 362 -1.14 7.62 6.03
N PHE A 363 -0.86 6.39 5.62
CA PHE A 363 -1.23 5.18 6.33
C PHE A 363 -0.23 4.79 7.41
N GLY A 364 0.86 5.52 7.68
CA GLY A 364 1.83 5.14 8.71
C GLY A 364 2.52 3.79 8.49
N ASP A 365 2.65 3.33 7.24
CA ASP A 365 3.45 2.17 6.81
C ASP A 365 4.90 2.59 6.50
N VAL A 366 5.48 3.45 7.35
CA VAL A 366 6.82 4.07 7.21
C VAL A 366 7.54 4.07 8.57
N PRO A 367 8.88 4.27 8.59
CA PRO A 367 9.62 4.43 9.84
C PRO A 367 9.03 5.53 10.75
N PRO A 368 9.15 5.42 12.09
CA PRO A 368 8.59 6.39 13.04
C PRO A 368 9.07 7.84 12.85
N SER A 369 10.21 8.06 12.19
CA SER A 369 10.70 9.39 11.86
C SER A 369 9.91 10.05 10.73
N LEU A 370 9.38 9.28 9.78
CA LEU A 370 8.56 9.75 8.67
C LEU A 370 7.07 9.63 8.94
N ALA A 371 6.71 8.81 9.92
CA ALA A 371 5.38 8.81 10.48
C ALA A 371 4.94 10.23 10.81
N HIS A 372 3.66 10.52 10.65
CA HIS A 372 3.09 11.80 11.02
C HIS A 372 3.60 13.01 10.19
N HIS A 373 4.16 12.78 9.00
CA HIS A 373 4.43 13.83 8.02
C HIS A 373 3.28 14.04 7.04
N ARG A 374 3.06 15.29 6.65
CA ARG A 374 2.08 15.70 5.64
C ARG A 374 2.84 15.85 4.33
N VAL A 375 2.51 15.04 3.34
CA VAL A 375 3.07 15.17 2.00
C VAL A 375 2.22 16.15 1.20
N VAL A 376 2.87 17.21 0.70
CA VAL A 376 2.24 18.34 0.02
C VAL A 376 2.90 18.54 -1.34
N GLU A 377 2.13 18.50 -2.42
CA GLU A 377 2.61 18.75 -3.79
C GLU A 377 2.57 20.24 -4.09
N PHE A 378 3.73 20.87 -4.25
CA PHE A 378 3.85 22.27 -4.61
C PHE A 378 3.67 22.46 -6.11
N ASN A 379 2.77 23.35 -6.49
CA ASN A 379 2.48 23.63 -7.89
C ASN A 379 3.17 24.93 -8.33
N ILE A 380 4.23 24.79 -9.11
CA ILE A 380 5.03 25.91 -9.64
C ILE A 380 4.17 26.78 -10.57
N ASP A 381 3.34 26.18 -11.42
CA ASP A 381 2.48 26.92 -12.35
C ASP A 381 1.49 27.83 -11.61
N SER A 382 0.96 27.36 -10.47
CA SER A 382 0.06 28.14 -9.62
C SER A 382 0.77 29.30 -8.90
N LEU A 383 2.05 29.13 -8.57
CA LEU A 383 2.88 30.18 -7.99
C LEU A 383 3.12 31.32 -9.00
N LEU A 384 3.42 30.95 -10.25
CA LEU A 384 3.65 31.86 -11.38
C LEU A 384 2.36 32.51 -11.88
N ALA A 385 1.22 31.84 -11.73
CA ALA A 385 -0.08 32.37 -12.11
C ALA A 385 -0.42 33.63 -11.29
N GLY A 386 -0.65 34.74 -11.99
CA GLY A 386 -1.08 35.99 -11.38
C GLY A 386 -0.01 36.77 -10.61
N SER A 387 1.28 36.46 -10.79
CA SER A 387 2.36 37.38 -10.40
C SER A 387 2.71 38.29 -11.58
N THR A 388 2.66 39.61 -11.38
CA THR A 388 3.06 40.60 -12.39
C THR A 388 4.54 40.98 -12.30
N SER A 389 5.21 40.62 -11.19
CA SER A 389 6.61 40.93 -10.92
C SER A 389 7.36 39.72 -10.37
N LEU A 390 8.63 39.60 -10.74
CA LEU A 390 9.57 38.57 -10.27
C LEU A 390 9.72 38.58 -8.74
N GLY A 391 9.83 39.76 -8.13
CA GLY A 391 9.96 39.88 -6.68
C GLY A 391 8.73 39.38 -5.91
N GLU A 392 7.54 39.44 -6.51
CA GLU A 392 6.33 38.90 -5.90
C GLU A 392 6.36 37.36 -5.89
N THR A 393 6.85 36.74 -6.96
CA THR A 393 7.03 35.29 -7.03
C THR A 393 8.07 34.80 -6.01
N GLU A 394 9.19 35.51 -5.89
CA GLU A 394 10.23 35.21 -4.90
C GLU A 394 9.70 35.32 -3.46
N GLU A 395 8.93 36.37 -3.17
CA GLU A 395 8.30 36.55 -1.86
C GLU A 395 7.31 35.44 -1.56
N ARG A 396 6.42 35.10 -2.50
CA ARG A 396 5.45 33.99 -2.36
C ARG A 396 6.16 32.66 -2.08
N LEU A 397 7.20 32.33 -2.85
CA LEU A 397 7.97 31.10 -2.65
C LEU A 397 8.63 31.08 -1.27
N THR A 398 9.29 32.17 -0.90
CA THR A 398 9.98 32.31 0.39
C THR A 398 9.00 32.15 1.56
N LEU A 399 7.81 32.75 1.46
CA LEU A 399 6.76 32.60 2.46
C LEU A 399 6.28 31.15 2.56
N SER A 400 6.01 30.48 1.43
CA SER A 400 5.59 29.07 1.42
C SER A 400 6.66 28.13 1.99
N LEU A 401 7.93 28.33 1.66
CA LEU A 401 9.04 27.52 2.21
C LEU A 401 9.23 27.76 3.72
N ASN A 402 9.12 29.02 4.16
CA ASN A 402 9.15 29.35 5.59
C ASN A 402 8.00 28.71 6.36
N GLU A 403 6.79 28.67 5.79
CA GLU A 403 5.64 27.97 6.36
C GLU A 403 5.89 26.46 6.45
N ALA A 404 6.47 25.85 5.41
CA ALA A 404 6.82 24.42 5.41
C ALA A 404 7.80 24.07 6.55
N VAL A 405 8.86 24.86 6.70
CA VAL A 405 9.85 24.72 7.79
C VAL A 405 9.20 24.92 9.15
N ARG A 406 8.40 25.99 9.32
CA ARG A 406 7.73 26.29 10.60
C ARG A 406 6.79 25.16 10.99
N ALA A 407 6.04 24.59 10.04
CA ALA A 407 5.18 23.45 10.30
C ALA A 407 5.97 22.25 10.84
N GLY A 408 7.15 21.98 10.26
CA GLY A 408 8.15 21.00 10.71
C GLY A 408 7.63 19.56 10.76
N ASN A 409 6.61 19.28 9.97
CA ASN A 409 6.07 17.94 9.73
C ASN A 409 5.58 17.83 8.26
N ILE A 410 6.20 18.60 7.36
CA ILE A 410 5.84 18.67 5.94
C ILE A 410 6.96 18.06 5.12
N ILE A 411 6.57 17.18 4.20
CA ILE A 411 7.42 16.71 3.11
C ILE A 411 6.90 17.38 1.86
N LEU A 412 7.73 18.25 1.28
CA LEU A 412 7.37 18.98 0.08
C LEU A 412 7.68 18.11 -1.14
N LEU A 413 6.71 17.91 -2.03
CA LEU A 413 6.90 17.29 -3.32
C LEU A 413 6.88 18.39 -4.39
N ILE A 414 7.93 18.49 -5.21
CA ILE A 414 7.99 19.38 -6.36
C ILE A 414 8.14 18.53 -7.62
N ASP A 415 7.10 18.50 -8.45
CA ASP A 415 7.17 17.83 -9.73
C ASP A 415 7.89 18.71 -10.76
N ASN A 416 8.78 18.11 -11.55
CA ASN A 416 9.66 18.80 -12.52
C ASN A 416 10.40 19.98 -11.88
N ILE A 417 11.18 19.68 -10.84
CA ILE A 417 11.90 20.69 -10.05
C ILE A 417 12.85 21.54 -10.92
N ASP A 418 13.30 21.00 -12.05
CA ASP A 418 14.09 21.71 -13.04
C ASP A 418 13.38 22.95 -13.62
N HIS A 419 12.05 23.02 -13.61
CA HIS A 419 11.31 24.23 -13.98
C HIS A 419 11.59 25.43 -13.05
N LEU A 420 12.04 25.19 -11.82
CA LEU A 420 12.51 26.26 -10.92
C LEU A 420 13.91 26.77 -11.27
N PHE A 421 14.66 26.01 -12.05
CA PHE A 421 16.06 26.26 -12.38
C PHE A 421 16.24 26.69 -13.84
N GLU A 422 15.24 26.44 -14.69
CA GLU A 422 15.27 26.81 -16.09
C GLU A 422 15.36 28.34 -16.28
N GLN A 423 16.55 28.81 -16.63
CA GLN A 423 16.72 30.07 -17.35
C GLN A 423 16.30 29.86 -18.81
N ARG A 424 15.03 30.09 -19.15
CA ARG A 424 14.63 30.17 -20.57
C ARG A 424 14.82 31.58 -21.06
N GLU A 425 15.85 31.81 -21.87
CA GLU A 425 16.09 33.06 -22.63
C GLU A 425 14.94 33.43 -23.61
N ALA A 426 13.87 32.64 -23.72
CA ALA A 426 12.83 32.81 -24.76
C ALA A 426 11.37 32.66 -24.29
N ARG A 427 11.07 32.74 -22.98
CA ARG A 427 9.68 32.91 -22.50
C ARG A 427 9.63 34.04 -21.46
N PRO A 428 8.72 35.02 -21.60
CA PRO A 428 8.50 35.99 -20.53
C PRO A 428 7.98 35.23 -19.29
N GLY A 429 8.76 35.24 -18.20
CA GLY A 429 8.38 34.63 -16.91
C GLY A 429 9.21 33.42 -16.44
N ALA A 430 10.31 33.04 -17.11
CA ALA A 430 11.24 32.04 -16.56
C ALA A 430 12.14 32.69 -15.49
N ILE A 431 12.13 32.16 -14.27
CA ILE A 431 12.78 32.74 -13.09
C ILE A 431 13.72 31.69 -12.49
N ASP A 432 14.97 32.08 -12.24
CA ASP A 432 15.93 31.25 -11.52
C ASP A 432 15.67 31.37 -10.01
N LEU A 433 14.92 30.41 -9.46
CA LEU A 433 14.57 30.33 -8.04
C LEU A 433 15.50 29.37 -7.28
N SER A 434 16.55 28.86 -7.93
CA SER A 434 17.49 27.89 -7.35
C SER A 434 18.19 28.44 -6.11
N ALA A 435 18.60 29.71 -6.15
CA ALA A 435 19.28 30.40 -5.07
C ALA A 435 18.40 30.51 -3.81
N LEU A 436 17.07 30.60 -3.97
CA LEU A 436 16.13 30.66 -2.86
C LEU A 436 15.92 29.31 -2.20
N LEU A 437 16.06 28.20 -2.93
CA LEU A 437 15.83 26.85 -2.42
C LEU A 437 17.03 26.31 -1.61
N LEU A 438 18.25 26.64 -2.03
CA LEU A 438 19.51 26.22 -1.39
C LEU A 438 19.52 26.32 0.15
N PRO A 439 19.22 27.48 0.77
CA PRO A 439 19.28 27.60 2.23
C PRO A 439 18.25 26.71 2.94
N TYR A 440 17.20 26.23 2.26
CA TYR A 440 16.24 25.30 2.83
C TYR A 440 16.70 23.85 2.71
N LEU A 441 17.35 23.48 1.59
CA LEU A 441 17.88 22.13 1.37
C LEU A 441 18.96 21.74 2.39
N GLU A 442 19.71 22.71 2.90
CA GLU A 442 20.76 22.48 3.92
C GLU A 442 20.18 22.24 5.33
N ARG A 443 18.89 22.54 5.54
CA ARG A 443 18.28 22.44 6.87
C ARG A 443 17.88 21.01 7.18
N SER A 444 18.12 20.59 8.42
CA SER A 444 17.68 19.28 8.91
C SER A 444 16.16 19.18 9.14
N ASP A 445 15.45 20.31 9.18
CA ASP A 445 13.99 20.38 9.46
C ASP A 445 13.12 20.60 8.20
N PHE A 446 13.72 20.58 7.01
CA PHE A 446 13.03 20.73 5.73
C PHE A 446 13.24 19.49 4.86
N GLN A 447 12.17 18.80 4.45
CA GLN A 447 12.27 17.61 3.61
C GLN A 447 11.66 17.86 2.24
N LEU A 448 12.41 17.53 1.19
CA LEU A 448 11.99 17.69 -0.19
C LEU A 448 12.08 16.36 -0.97
N ILE A 449 11.07 16.11 -1.79
CA ILE A 449 11.09 15.13 -2.89
C ILE A 449 10.95 15.92 -4.19
N GLY A 450 11.99 15.89 -5.03
CA GLY A 450 11.96 16.46 -6.37
C GLY A 450 11.81 15.37 -7.42
N THR A 451 11.15 15.67 -8.55
CA THR A 451 11.24 14.83 -9.75
C THR A 451 11.90 15.60 -10.88
N THR A 452 12.66 14.91 -11.74
CA THR A 452 13.25 15.52 -12.94
C THR A 452 13.58 14.46 -14.00
N THR A 453 13.93 14.91 -15.21
CA THR A 453 14.45 14.08 -16.30
C THR A 453 15.97 13.92 -16.19
N TYR A 454 16.55 12.97 -16.93
CA TYR A 454 18.01 12.86 -17.00
C TYR A 454 18.66 14.14 -17.54
N GLU A 455 18.08 14.72 -18.60
CA GLU A 455 18.55 15.99 -19.17
C GLU A 455 18.47 17.14 -18.17
N GLY A 456 17.34 17.26 -17.45
CA GLY A 456 17.14 18.28 -16.42
C GLY A 456 18.14 18.14 -15.28
N TYR A 457 18.36 16.91 -14.81
CA TYR A 457 19.33 16.61 -13.76
C TYR A 457 20.76 17.00 -14.17
N HIS A 458 21.22 16.54 -15.33
CA HIS A 458 22.57 16.82 -15.82
C HIS A 458 22.79 18.32 -16.05
N LYS A 459 21.81 19.01 -16.65
CA LYS A 459 21.95 20.43 -17.00
C LYS A 459 21.95 21.34 -15.79
N TRP A 460 21.02 21.14 -14.85
CA TRP A 460 20.72 22.14 -13.81
C TRP A 460 21.17 21.73 -12.40
N ILE A 461 21.18 20.43 -12.09
CA ILE A 461 21.38 19.96 -10.71
C ILE A 461 22.79 19.46 -10.52
N GLU A 462 23.29 18.58 -11.41
CA GLU A 462 24.65 18.08 -11.36
C GLU A 462 25.68 19.18 -11.65
N SER A 463 25.35 20.13 -12.53
CA SER A 463 26.17 21.31 -12.80
C SER A 463 26.42 22.21 -11.58
N ASN A 464 25.58 22.14 -10.55
CA ASN A 464 25.71 22.94 -9.34
C ASN A 464 26.05 22.06 -8.13
N PRO A 465 27.32 22.04 -7.68
CA PRO A 465 27.77 21.20 -6.56
C PRO A 465 26.99 21.42 -5.25
N ASN A 466 26.45 22.62 -5.02
CA ASN A 466 25.69 22.92 -3.81
C ASN A 466 24.30 22.27 -3.83
N LEU A 467 23.66 22.19 -5.00
CA LEU A 467 22.38 21.50 -5.16
C LEU A 467 22.58 19.97 -5.11
N ALA A 468 23.49 19.46 -5.94
CA ALA A 468 23.81 18.03 -5.99
C ALA A 468 24.29 17.49 -4.64
N GLY A 469 25.01 18.32 -3.85
CA GLY A 469 25.46 17.96 -2.52
C GLY A 469 24.34 17.74 -1.51
N ASN A 470 23.15 18.35 -1.69
CA ASN A 470 22.04 18.29 -0.74
C ASN A 470 20.88 17.38 -1.19
N LEU A 471 20.91 16.86 -2.42
CA LEU A 471 19.90 15.99 -3.02
C LEU A 471 20.46 14.60 -3.28
N GLU A 472 19.83 13.56 -2.74
CA GLU A 472 20.19 12.17 -3.03
C GLU A 472 19.44 11.69 -4.27
N LYS A 473 20.19 11.34 -5.31
CA LYS A 473 19.65 10.84 -6.58
C LYS A 473 19.14 9.41 -6.41
N ILE A 474 17.86 9.20 -6.73
CA ILE A 474 17.27 7.88 -6.93
C ILE A 474 16.89 7.76 -8.41
N GLU A 475 17.41 6.74 -9.07
CA GLU A 475 17.19 6.51 -10.49
C GLU A 475 15.97 5.62 -10.74
N ILE A 476 15.00 6.14 -11.49
CA ILE A 476 13.80 5.42 -11.88
C ILE A 476 13.97 4.95 -13.32
N LYS A 477 14.23 3.65 -13.43
CA LYS A 477 14.37 2.96 -14.71
C LYS A 477 13.01 2.67 -15.32
N GLU A 478 12.98 2.61 -16.65
CA GLU A 478 11.82 2.11 -17.39
C GLU A 478 11.57 0.64 -16.99
N PRO A 479 10.36 0.29 -16.53
CA PRO A 479 10.04 -1.09 -16.18
C PRO A 479 10.08 -1.98 -17.42
N THR A 480 10.43 -3.24 -17.21
CA THR A 480 10.38 -4.26 -18.25
C THR A 480 8.94 -4.51 -18.71
N PRO A 481 8.70 -5.11 -19.90
CA PRO A 481 7.36 -5.48 -20.34
C PRO A 481 6.61 -6.35 -19.31
N ASP A 482 7.31 -7.27 -18.64
CA ASP A 482 6.74 -8.15 -17.61
C ASP A 482 6.35 -7.40 -16.33
N GLU A 483 7.18 -6.44 -15.90
CA GLU A 483 6.85 -5.56 -14.77
C GLU A 483 5.69 -4.63 -15.10
N THR A 484 5.69 -4.10 -16.33
CA THR A 484 4.61 -3.26 -16.85
C THR A 484 3.29 -4.02 -16.87
N LEU A 485 3.32 -5.30 -17.26
CA LEU A 485 2.12 -6.14 -17.24
C LEU A 485 1.52 -6.26 -15.83
N LYS A 486 2.35 -6.36 -14.79
CA LYS A 486 1.89 -6.36 -13.38
C LYS A 486 1.28 -5.01 -12.98
N ILE A 487 1.88 -3.90 -13.42
CA ILE A 487 1.32 -2.54 -13.19
C ILE A 487 -0.07 -2.43 -13.81
N ILE A 488 -0.21 -2.85 -15.07
CA ILE A 488 -1.47 -2.75 -15.80
C ILE A 488 -2.53 -3.68 -15.22
N GLN A 489 -2.16 -4.84 -14.69
CA GLN A 489 -3.08 -5.74 -13.98
C GLN A 489 -3.73 -5.05 -12.76
N GLU A 490 -2.97 -4.27 -11.99
CA GLU A 490 -3.51 -3.50 -10.87
C GLU A 490 -4.47 -2.38 -11.36
N VAL A 491 -4.06 -1.66 -12.41
CA VAL A 491 -4.89 -0.61 -13.03
C VAL A 491 -6.17 -1.20 -13.62
N ALA A 492 -6.10 -2.37 -14.23
CA ALA A 492 -7.23 -3.08 -14.82
C ALA A 492 -8.32 -3.34 -13.76
N LEU A 493 -7.97 -3.86 -12.58
CA LEU A 493 -8.94 -4.10 -11.50
C LEU A 493 -9.68 -2.83 -11.07
N TYR A 494 -8.97 -1.69 -11.05
CA TYR A 494 -9.58 -0.41 -10.74
C TYR A 494 -10.55 0.05 -11.83
N LEU A 495 -10.16 -0.08 -13.11
CA LEU A 495 -11.01 0.27 -14.25
C LEU A 495 -12.23 -0.65 -14.37
N GLU A 496 -12.05 -1.94 -14.12
CA GLU A 496 -13.14 -2.93 -14.06
C GLU A 496 -14.17 -2.56 -13.00
N ALA A 497 -13.72 -2.24 -11.78
CA ALA A 497 -14.60 -1.82 -10.69
C ALA A 497 -15.31 -0.49 -10.98
N LYS A 498 -14.61 0.47 -11.59
CA LYS A 498 -15.12 1.81 -11.91
C LYS A 498 -16.14 1.80 -13.04
N HIS A 499 -15.91 1.01 -14.08
CA HIS A 499 -16.73 0.99 -15.29
C HIS A 499 -17.64 -0.24 -15.40
N ASN A 500 -17.55 -1.19 -14.47
CA ASN A 500 -18.27 -2.46 -14.46
C ASN A 500 -18.08 -3.25 -15.76
N ILE A 501 -16.82 -3.41 -16.14
CA ILE A 501 -16.35 -4.15 -17.33
C ILE A 501 -15.42 -5.28 -16.88
N LEU A 502 -15.16 -6.25 -17.75
CA LEU A 502 -14.18 -7.31 -17.59
C LEU A 502 -13.10 -7.18 -18.67
N ILE A 503 -11.84 -7.16 -18.26
CA ILE A 503 -10.68 -7.02 -19.13
C ILE A 503 -9.95 -8.36 -19.15
N LEU A 504 -9.93 -9.02 -20.31
CA LEU A 504 -9.27 -10.32 -20.43
C LEU A 504 -7.75 -10.17 -20.33
N TYR A 505 -7.09 -11.09 -19.64
CA TYR A 505 -5.64 -11.14 -19.48
C TYR A 505 -4.89 -11.14 -20.83
N PRO A 506 -5.31 -11.92 -21.86
CA PRO A 506 -4.69 -11.83 -23.17
C PRO A 506 -4.79 -10.44 -23.83
N ALA A 507 -5.83 -9.65 -23.50
CA ALA A 507 -5.93 -8.27 -23.98
C ALA A 507 -4.87 -7.38 -23.33
N LEU A 508 -4.59 -7.57 -22.03
CA LEU A 508 -3.52 -6.86 -21.33
C LEU A 508 -2.14 -7.17 -21.92
N VAL A 509 -1.85 -8.45 -22.17
CA VAL A 509 -0.60 -8.89 -22.83
C VAL A 509 -0.48 -8.24 -24.21
N LYS A 510 -1.59 -8.19 -24.98
CA LYS A 510 -1.62 -7.57 -26.29
C LYS A 510 -1.39 -6.06 -26.23
N ILE A 511 -1.96 -5.37 -25.24
CA ILE A 511 -1.76 -3.93 -25.02
C ILE A 511 -0.28 -3.63 -24.75
N VAL A 512 0.38 -4.42 -23.89
CA VAL A 512 1.83 -4.27 -23.62
C VAL A 512 2.63 -4.50 -24.90
N SER A 513 2.38 -5.61 -25.62
CA SER A 513 3.11 -5.94 -26.85
C SER A 513 2.90 -4.89 -27.97
N LEU A 514 1.68 -4.40 -28.16
CA LEU A 514 1.38 -3.40 -29.20
C LEU A 514 1.94 -2.03 -28.83
N SER A 515 1.85 -1.62 -27.56
CA SER A 515 2.45 -0.37 -27.10
C SER A 515 3.97 -0.41 -27.21
N GLU A 516 4.62 -1.54 -26.93
CA GLU A 516 6.06 -1.71 -27.17
C GLU A 516 6.41 -1.50 -28.65
N LYS A 517 5.66 -2.16 -29.54
CA LYS A 517 5.96 -2.20 -30.98
C LYS A 517 5.68 -0.88 -31.70
N TYR A 518 4.59 -0.20 -31.35
CA TYR A 518 4.10 0.95 -32.11
C TYR A 518 4.29 2.29 -31.40
N LEU A 519 4.48 2.31 -30.07
CA LEU A 519 4.66 3.53 -29.27
C LEU A 519 6.10 3.62 -28.73
N GLY A 520 7.08 3.66 -29.63
CA GLY A 520 8.50 3.71 -29.28
C GLY A 520 8.98 5.04 -28.68
N GLU A 521 8.26 6.13 -28.94
CA GLU A 521 8.59 7.48 -28.43
C GLU A 521 8.24 7.64 -26.95
N LYS A 522 7.21 6.95 -26.47
CA LYS A 522 6.79 6.97 -25.07
C LYS A 522 7.45 5.82 -24.29
N LYS A 523 7.60 6.02 -22.99
CA LYS A 523 8.18 5.03 -22.07
C LYS A 523 7.11 4.22 -21.36
N PHE A 524 7.47 3.01 -20.94
CA PHE A 524 6.67 2.27 -19.98
C PHE A 524 6.76 2.91 -18.57
N PRO A 525 5.71 2.78 -17.74
CA PRO A 525 4.42 2.13 -18.01
C PRO A 525 3.38 3.04 -18.71
N GLU A 526 3.62 4.35 -18.81
CA GLU A 526 2.65 5.34 -19.32
C GLU A 526 2.00 4.94 -20.64
N LYS A 527 2.79 4.59 -21.66
CA LYS A 527 2.26 4.25 -22.99
C LYS A 527 1.24 3.11 -23.00
N ALA A 528 1.38 2.17 -22.07
CA ALA A 528 0.54 0.98 -22.02
C ALA A 528 -0.71 1.24 -21.16
N ILE A 529 -0.60 2.08 -20.13
CA ILE A 529 -1.74 2.58 -19.36
C ILE A 529 -2.61 3.47 -20.25
N ASP A 530 -2.03 4.42 -20.98
CA ASP A 530 -2.72 5.29 -21.93
C ASP A 530 -3.52 4.45 -22.94
N LEU A 531 -2.89 3.45 -23.54
CA LEU A 531 -3.53 2.56 -24.49
C LEU A 531 -4.67 1.76 -23.86
N LEU A 532 -4.50 1.28 -22.61
CA LEU A 532 -5.58 0.61 -21.88
C LEU A 532 -6.76 1.55 -21.62
N ASP A 533 -6.50 2.77 -21.15
CA ASP A 533 -7.54 3.77 -20.86
C ASP A 533 -8.30 4.18 -22.13
N GLU A 534 -7.60 4.34 -23.26
CA GLU A 534 -8.22 4.59 -24.56
C GLU A 534 -9.15 3.44 -24.99
N VAL A 535 -8.70 2.19 -24.87
CA VAL A 535 -9.49 1.00 -25.21
C VAL A 535 -10.73 0.90 -24.30
N VAL A 536 -10.57 1.12 -22.99
CA VAL A 536 -11.68 1.11 -22.02
C VAL A 536 -12.68 2.21 -22.37
N SER A 537 -12.22 3.43 -22.61
CA SER A 537 -13.07 4.57 -22.97
C SER A 537 -13.85 4.32 -24.26
N PHE A 538 -13.20 3.72 -25.25
CA PHE A 538 -13.84 3.33 -26.51
C PHE A 538 -14.95 2.30 -26.30
N VAL A 539 -14.69 1.24 -25.53
CA VAL A 539 -15.68 0.18 -25.26
C VAL A 539 -16.87 0.70 -24.46
N VAL A 540 -16.63 1.52 -23.43
CA VAL A 540 -17.67 2.15 -22.61
C VAL A 540 -18.57 3.03 -23.48
N ASN A 541 -18.00 3.82 -24.38
CA ASN A 541 -18.77 4.68 -25.29
C ASN A 541 -19.64 3.90 -26.29
N GLN A 542 -19.20 2.71 -26.71
CA GLN A 542 -19.96 1.90 -27.66
C GLN A 542 -21.21 1.24 -27.08
N LYS A 543 -21.41 1.22 -25.75
CA LYS A 543 -22.56 0.60 -25.04
C LYS A 543 -22.88 -0.85 -25.42
N ARG A 544 -21.99 -1.55 -26.13
CA ARG A 544 -22.28 -2.85 -26.77
C ARG A 544 -21.61 -4.07 -26.12
N LYS A 545 -20.50 -3.88 -25.40
CA LYS A 545 -19.76 -5.00 -24.78
C LYS A 545 -19.26 -4.61 -23.40
N GLN A 546 -19.47 -5.49 -22.43
CA GLN A 546 -18.91 -5.40 -21.08
C GLN A 546 -17.56 -6.15 -20.97
N ILE A 547 -17.07 -6.75 -22.06
CA ILE A 547 -15.86 -7.58 -22.08
C ILE A 547 -14.88 -7.03 -23.13
N ILE A 548 -13.64 -6.80 -22.70
CA ILE A 548 -12.52 -6.41 -23.54
C ILE A 548 -11.68 -7.65 -23.84
N ALA A 549 -11.70 -8.11 -25.09
CA ALA A 549 -11.01 -9.30 -25.56
C ALA A 549 -9.87 -8.95 -26.52
N PRO A 550 -8.83 -9.79 -26.65
CA PRO A 550 -7.84 -9.64 -27.72
C PRO A 550 -8.55 -9.71 -29.09
N LEU A 551 -8.13 -8.83 -30.02
CA LEU A 551 -8.67 -8.76 -31.39
C LEU A 551 -8.43 -10.04 -32.19
#